data_AF-A0A8X6X8T1-F1
#
_entry.id   AF-A0A8X6X8T1-F1
#
_cell.length_a   1.000
_cell.length_b   1.000
_cell.length_c   1.000
_cell.angle_alpha   90.00
_cell.angle_beta   90.00
_cell.angle_gamma   90.00
#
_symmetry.space_group_name_H-M   'P 1'
#
loop_
_entity.id
_entity.type
_entity.pdbx_description
1 polymer ?
#
loop_
_entity_poly.entity_id
_entity_poly.type
_entity_poly.pdbx_seq_one_letter_code
_entity_poly.pdbx_strand_id
1 'polypeptide(L)'
;MKISSGIFYVEWETTKVLRVFLEILGSNGSVLLKQYAANSAFVKGKIWGWSEFSKRKRVLQLEKDRFLPLNTLTARCRMRRCENRSQERVQMYAKTVINFEKLSFIWSIEKFNSLKLEQKIPFVVKSTSQEVLMTLNLFLCQLQHSDEIIFIDFNCVNKKLKYFLFKVFLINNRADNIGCNQREIWYEAYEKKRDV
;
A
#
# COMPACT_ATOMS: atom_id res chain seq x y z
N MET A 1 -6.40 9.75 -4.69
CA MET A 1 -6.04 8.83 -3.59
C MET A 1 -4.52 8.86 -3.40
N LYS A 2 -4.04 9.00 -2.15
CA LYS A 2 -2.72 9.57 -1.77
C LYS A 2 -1.77 8.48 -1.27
N ILE A 3 -0.47 8.55 -1.55
CA ILE A 3 0.49 7.62 -0.95
C ILE A 3 0.61 8.00 0.53
N SER A 4 -0.02 7.21 1.41
CA SER A 4 0.18 7.23 2.85
C SER A 4 1.15 6.10 3.22
N SER A 5 1.90 6.32 4.30
CA SER A 5 2.78 5.40 5.00
C SER A 5 4.03 4.88 4.27
N GLY A 6 5.09 5.69 4.29
CA GLY A 6 6.41 5.19 4.67
C GLY A 6 6.61 5.50 6.15
N ILE A 7 6.42 4.51 7.02
CA ILE A 7 6.52 4.70 8.47
C ILE A 7 7.99 4.61 8.87
N PHE A 8 8.51 5.68 9.48
CA PHE A 8 9.81 5.68 10.15
C PHE A 8 9.56 5.69 11.65
N TYR A 9 9.96 4.62 12.34
CA TYR A 9 9.97 4.59 13.80
C TYR A 9 11.32 5.10 14.29
N VAL A 10 11.28 6.09 15.19
CA VAL A 10 12.44 6.46 16.00
C VAL A 10 11.95 6.44 17.44
N GLU A 11 12.57 5.58 18.25
CA GLU A 11 12.21 5.42 19.63
C GLU A 11 12.94 6.46 20.48
N TRP A 12 12.20 7.13 21.36
CA TRP A 12 12.74 8.15 22.27
C TRP A 12 12.22 7.88 23.67
N GLU A 13 13.06 8.15 24.68
CA GLU A 13 12.69 8.03 26.10
C GLU A 13 11.83 9.20 26.59
N THR A 14 11.95 10.38 25.95
CA THR A 14 11.26 11.63 26.33
C THR A 14 10.82 12.43 25.10
N THR A 15 9.90 13.38 25.27
CA THR A 15 9.49 14.29 24.20
C THR A 15 10.68 15.12 23.71
N LYS A 16 10.92 15.14 22.39
CA LYS A 16 12.01 15.93 21.77
C LYS A 16 11.46 16.89 20.73
N VAL A 17 12.01 18.09 20.69
CA VAL A 17 11.74 19.07 19.62
C VAL A 17 12.77 18.88 18.51
N LEU A 18 12.30 18.45 17.34
CA LEU A 18 13.14 18.18 16.18
C LEU A 18 12.76 19.06 14.99
N ARG A 19 13.76 19.37 14.17
CA ARG A 19 13.57 19.78 12.77
C ARG A 19 13.64 18.53 11.91
N VAL A 20 12.64 18.33 11.07
CA VAL A 20 12.55 17.15 10.21
C VAL A 20 12.46 17.57 8.76
N PHE A 21 13.27 16.92 7.93
CA PHE A 21 13.21 16.98 6.48
C PHE A 21 12.89 15.60 5.96
N LEU A 22 11.85 15.48 5.15
CA LEU A 22 11.56 14.25 4.41
C LEU A 22 11.69 14.56 2.93
N GLU A 23 12.54 13.79 2.25
CA GLU A 23 12.93 14.01 0.86
C GLU A 23 12.67 12.73 0.06
N ILE A 24 12.12 12.82 -1.16
CA ILE A 24 12.08 11.71 -2.11
C ILE A 24 13.22 11.89 -3.09
N LEU A 25 13.98 10.82 -3.32
CA LEU A 25 15.18 10.85 -4.13
C LEU A 25 14.97 10.16 -5.48
N GLY A 26 15.61 10.69 -6.51
CA GLY A 26 15.74 10.03 -7.82
C GLY A 26 16.89 9.02 -7.85
N SER A 27 17.10 8.37 -9.00
CA SER A 27 18.12 7.33 -9.19
C SER A 27 19.54 7.77 -8.86
N ASN A 28 19.87 9.03 -9.13
CA ASN A 28 21.16 9.65 -8.84
C ASN A 28 21.27 10.26 -7.43
N GLY A 29 20.28 10.02 -6.56
CA GLY A 29 20.24 10.60 -5.21
C GLY A 29 19.82 12.09 -5.16
N SER A 30 19.47 12.70 -6.29
CA SER A 30 18.93 14.07 -6.34
C SER A 30 17.57 14.15 -5.63
N VAL A 31 17.26 15.29 -5.02
CA VAL A 31 16.00 15.52 -4.31
C VAL A 31 14.91 15.90 -5.31
N LEU A 32 13.90 15.04 -5.46
CA LEU A 32 12.75 15.27 -6.34
C LEU A 32 11.62 16.02 -5.64
N LEU A 33 11.41 15.72 -4.36
CA LEU A 33 10.40 16.33 -3.52
C LEU A 33 10.92 16.45 -2.10
N LYS A 34 10.48 17.48 -1.39
CA LYS A 34 10.90 17.76 -0.02
C LYS A 34 9.77 18.35 0.78
N GLN A 35 9.60 17.86 2.00
CA GLN A 35 8.81 18.51 3.03
C GLN A 35 9.70 18.86 4.24
N TYR A 36 9.32 19.92 4.92
CA TYR A 36 10.02 20.44 6.07
C TYR A 36 9.04 20.75 7.20
N ALA A 37 9.43 20.38 8.41
CA ALA A 37 8.76 20.84 9.61
C ALA A 37 9.77 21.40 10.61
N ALA A 38 9.51 22.65 11.02
CA ALA A 38 10.24 23.32 12.06
C ALA A 38 9.69 22.89 13.43
N ASN A 39 10.60 22.66 14.38
CA ASN A 39 10.30 22.58 15.81
C ASN A 39 9.09 21.68 16.17
N SER A 40 8.99 20.50 15.56
CA SER A 40 7.91 19.56 15.86
C SER A 40 8.24 18.78 17.11
N ALA A 41 7.28 18.71 18.05
CA ALA A 41 7.40 17.92 19.26
C ALA A 41 7.06 16.45 18.94
N PHE A 42 8.03 15.56 19.12
CA PHE A 42 7.89 14.12 18.94
C PHE A 42 7.65 13.48 20.30
N VAL A 43 6.50 12.84 20.46
CA VAL A 43 6.09 12.15 21.69
C VAL A 43 6.31 10.65 21.51
N LYS A 44 6.84 9.98 22.55
CA LYS A 44 7.02 8.52 22.56
C LYS A 44 5.72 7.80 22.17
N GLY A 45 5.84 6.81 21.29
CA GLY A 45 4.70 6.00 20.82
C GLY A 45 3.76 6.70 19.85
N LYS A 46 3.99 7.98 19.50
CA LYS A 46 3.20 8.69 18.48
C LYS A 46 3.91 8.71 17.14
N ILE A 47 3.14 8.50 16.08
CA ILE A 47 3.59 8.63 14.70
C ILE A 47 3.42 10.09 14.27
N TRP A 48 4.39 10.62 13.54
CA TRP A 48 4.33 11.95 12.96
C TRP A 48 4.72 11.90 11.49
N GLY A 49 4.05 12.71 10.67
CA GLY A 49 4.32 12.80 9.24
C GLY A 49 3.37 13.78 8.55
N TRP A 50 3.47 13.85 7.23
CA TRP A 50 2.56 14.65 6.41
C TRP A 50 1.43 13.78 5.90
N SER A 51 0.19 14.24 6.08
CA SER A 51 -0.99 13.64 5.45
C SER A 51 -0.91 13.70 3.91
N GLU A 52 -0.13 14.65 3.38
CA GLU A 52 0.04 14.88 1.94
C GLU A 52 1.50 15.20 1.58
N PHE A 53 2.15 14.27 0.90
CA PHE A 53 3.49 14.47 0.36
C PHE A 53 3.48 14.69 -1.16
N SER A 54 2.79 13.82 -1.91
CA SER A 54 2.58 13.95 -3.35
C SER A 54 1.33 13.19 -3.81
N LYS A 55 0.79 13.56 -4.96
CA LYS A 55 -0.34 12.83 -5.57
C LYS A 55 0.14 11.47 -6.06
N ARG A 56 -0.54 10.39 -5.69
CA ARG A 56 -0.18 9.02 -6.12
C ARG A 56 -0.16 8.85 -7.63
N LYS A 57 -1.15 9.41 -8.33
CA LYS A 57 -1.20 9.40 -9.81
C LYS A 57 0.09 9.97 -10.42
N ARG A 58 0.65 11.00 -9.80
CA ARG A 58 1.92 11.58 -10.22
C ARG A 58 3.07 10.58 -10.02
N VAL A 59 3.20 10.02 -8.82
CA VAL A 59 4.33 9.14 -8.45
C VAL A 59 4.28 7.77 -9.13
N LEU A 60 3.09 7.16 -9.29
CA LEU A 60 2.93 5.78 -9.77
C LEU A 60 2.57 5.67 -11.26
N GLN A 61 2.05 6.73 -11.88
CA GLN A 61 1.55 6.67 -13.27
C GLN A 61 2.23 7.68 -14.17
N LEU A 62 2.17 8.97 -13.83
CA LEU A 62 2.62 10.04 -14.74
C LEU A 62 4.14 10.21 -14.77
N GLU A 63 4.79 10.19 -13.60
CA GLU A 63 6.22 10.40 -13.44
C GLU A 63 6.88 9.15 -12.82
N LYS A 64 6.38 7.96 -13.17
CA LYS A 64 6.79 6.69 -12.56
C LYS A 64 8.31 6.50 -12.61
N ASP A 65 8.92 6.62 -13.79
CA ASP A 65 10.35 6.33 -13.96
C ASP A 65 11.26 7.32 -13.22
N ARG A 66 10.75 8.53 -13.00
CA ARG A 66 11.45 9.57 -12.23
C ARG A 66 11.42 9.26 -10.74
N PHE A 67 10.26 8.87 -10.20
CA PHE A 67 10.07 8.64 -8.76
C PHE A 67 10.40 7.22 -8.30
N LEU A 68 10.32 6.24 -9.20
CA LEU A 68 10.48 4.81 -8.94
C LEU A 68 11.55 4.21 -9.88
N PRO A 69 12.79 4.70 -9.86
CA PRO A 69 13.86 4.07 -10.62
C PRO A 69 14.01 2.61 -10.17
N LEU A 70 14.09 1.68 -11.13
CA LEU A 70 14.09 0.23 -10.86
C LEU A 70 12.91 -0.20 -9.96
N ASN A 71 11.74 0.44 -10.13
CA ASN A 71 10.54 0.26 -9.33
C ASN A 71 10.74 0.50 -7.81
N THR A 72 11.76 1.28 -7.40
CA THR A 72 12.07 1.55 -5.99
C THR A 72 11.81 3.01 -5.62
N LEU A 73 10.96 3.25 -4.63
CA LEU A 73 10.78 4.58 -4.03
C LEU A 73 11.85 4.81 -2.97
N THR A 74 12.73 5.80 -3.19
CA THR A 74 13.75 6.15 -2.19
C THR A 74 13.33 7.39 -1.42
N ALA A 75 13.18 7.26 -0.10
CA ALA A 75 12.91 8.36 0.80
C ALA A 75 14.10 8.59 1.75
N ARG A 76 14.43 9.85 2.03
CA ARG A 76 15.46 10.27 2.97
C ARG A 76 14.82 11.15 4.05
N CYS A 77 14.85 10.67 5.28
CA CYS A 77 14.50 11.46 6.46
C CYS A 77 15.79 12.02 7.09
N ARG A 78 15.81 13.33 7.35
CA ARG A 78 16.87 13.98 8.14
C ARG A 78 16.24 14.66 9.32
N MET A 79 16.66 14.27 10.51
CA MET A 79 16.19 14.86 11.76
C MET A 79 17.34 15.60 12.43
N ARG A 80 17.05 16.75 13.03
CA ARG A 80 18.00 17.53 13.81
C ARG A 80 17.35 17.94 15.11
N ARG A 81 18.01 17.68 16.24
CA ARG A 81 17.58 18.18 17.54
C ARG A 81 17.72 19.70 17.57
N CYS A 82 16.73 20.39 18.13
CA CYS A 82 16.76 21.85 18.25
C CYS A 82 17.59 22.36 19.45
N GLU A 83 18.02 21.48 20.35
CA GLU A 83 18.74 21.81 21.59
C GLU A 83 20.27 21.78 21.40
N ASN A 84 20.92 22.90 21.78
CA ASN A 84 22.37 23.14 21.93
C ASN A 84 23.28 23.02 20.68
N ARG A 85 24.18 24.02 20.54
CA ARG A 85 24.95 24.36 19.33
C ARG A 85 26.16 23.46 19.02
N SER A 86 26.31 22.30 19.66
CA SER A 86 27.58 21.55 19.60
C SER A 86 27.41 20.04 19.81
N GLN A 87 26.38 19.44 19.21
CA GLN A 87 26.32 17.98 19.09
C GLN A 87 26.76 17.55 17.69
N GLU A 88 27.64 16.54 17.65
CA GLU A 88 28.07 15.86 16.44
C GLU A 88 26.87 15.49 15.56
N ARG A 89 27.06 15.59 14.24
CA ARG A 89 26.06 15.15 13.27
C ARG A 89 25.96 13.63 13.32
N VAL A 90 25.20 13.09 14.26
CA VAL A 90 24.87 11.66 14.25
C VAL A 90 23.92 11.42 13.08
N GLN A 91 24.43 10.78 12.04
CA GLN A 91 23.62 10.44 10.88
C GLN A 91 22.97 9.09 11.10
N MET A 92 21.67 9.11 11.40
CA MET A 92 20.87 7.90 11.49
C MET A 92 20.33 7.54 10.11
N TYR A 93 20.54 6.30 9.70
CA TYR A 93 20.03 5.76 8.45
C TYR A 93 18.95 4.71 8.77
N ALA A 94 17.75 4.93 8.24
CA ALA A 94 16.69 3.93 8.22
C ALA A 94 16.28 3.73 6.76
N LYS A 95 16.22 2.47 6.33
CA LYS A 95 15.81 2.08 4.98
C LYS A 95 14.60 1.17 5.07
N THR A 96 13.45 1.66 4.62
CA THR A 96 12.25 0.84 4.44
C THR A 96 12.16 0.46 2.97
N VAL A 97 12.14 -0.84 2.66
CA VAL A 97 11.97 -1.35 1.30
C VAL A 97 10.52 -1.78 1.14
N ILE A 98 9.78 -1.09 0.25
CA ILE A 98 8.40 -1.43 -0.09
C ILE A 98 8.44 -2.09 -1.47
N ASN A 99 8.13 -3.38 -1.52
CA ASN A 99 8.05 -4.11 -2.77
C ASN A 99 6.66 -3.91 -3.39
N PHE A 100 6.62 -3.58 -4.68
CA PHE A 100 5.38 -3.47 -5.44
C PHE A 100 5.36 -4.52 -6.53
N GLU A 101 4.25 -5.24 -6.63
CA GLU A 101 4.05 -6.27 -7.63
C GLU A 101 2.73 -6.03 -8.37
N LYS A 102 2.76 -6.14 -9.70
CA LYS A 102 1.55 -6.07 -10.53
C LYS A 102 1.29 -7.45 -11.11
N LEU A 103 0.18 -8.04 -10.67
CA LEU A 103 -0.29 -9.33 -11.16
C LEU A 103 -1.49 -9.16 -12.09
N SER A 104 -1.62 -10.04 -13.06
CA SER A 104 -2.77 -10.13 -13.96
C SER A 104 -2.97 -11.58 -14.32
N PHE A 105 -4.21 -12.07 -14.19
CA PHE A 105 -4.55 -13.46 -14.43
C PHE A 105 -5.97 -13.55 -14.99
N ILE A 106 -6.22 -14.61 -15.74
CA ILE A 106 -7.54 -14.97 -16.25
C ILE A 106 -8.06 -16.12 -15.38
N TRP A 107 -9.23 -15.94 -14.79
CA TRP A 107 -9.87 -16.97 -13.99
C TRP A 107 -11.10 -17.51 -14.74
N SER A 108 -10.90 -18.63 -15.42
CA SER A 108 -11.98 -19.33 -16.12
C SER A 108 -12.87 -20.06 -15.12
N ILE A 109 -14.15 -19.69 -15.07
CA ILE A 109 -15.15 -20.39 -14.25
C ILE A 109 -15.88 -21.38 -15.15
N GLU A 110 -15.52 -22.65 -15.03
CA GLU A 110 -16.21 -23.71 -15.75
C GLU A 110 -17.63 -23.89 -15.21
N LYS A 111 -18.58 -24.14 -16.13
CA LYS A 111 -19.99 -24.38 -15.80
C LYS A 111 -20.58 -23.29 -14.89
N PHE A 112 -20.28 -22.02 -15.18
CA PHE A 112 -20.77 -20.86 -14.42
C PHE A 112 -22.29 -20.88 -14.21
N ASN A 113 -23.06 -21.34 -15.20
CA ASN A 113 -24.52 -21.51 -15.11
C ASN A 113 -25.01 -22.57 -14.11
N SER A 114 -24.11 -23.39 -13.57
CA SER A 114 -24.41 -24.45 -12.59
C SER A 114 -23.96 -24.10 -11.16
N LEU A 115 -23.44 -22.88 -10.97
CA LEU A 115 -23.08 -22.38 -9.65
C LEU A 115 -24.30 -22.34 -8.73
N LYS A 116 -24.17 -22.96 -7.55
CA LYS A 116 -25.18 -22.85 -6.50
C LYS A 116 -24.97 -21.55 -5.71
N LEU A 117 -26.05 -21.02 -5.15
CA LEU A 117 -25.97 -19.91 -4.19
C LEU A 117 -25.00 -20.24 -3.07
N GLU A 118 -24.19 -19.26 -2.69
CA GLU A 118 -23.17 -19.32 -1.63
C GLU A 118 -22.03 -20.33 -1.84
N GLN A 119 -22.03 -21.08 -2.95
CA GLN A 119 -20.95 -21.97 -3.31
C GLN A 119 -19.69 -21.15 -3.67
N LYS A 120 -18.65 -21.28 -2.83
CA LYS A 120 -17.36 -20.61 -3.05
C LYS A 120 -16.48 -21.41 -3.99
N ILE A 121 -16.08 -20.78 -5.09
CA ILE A 121 -15.00 -21.26 -5.96
C ILE A 121 -13.73 -20.49 -5.58
N PRO A 122 -12.68 -21.15 -5.07
CA PRO A 122 -11.44 -20.48 -4.70
C PRO A 122 -10.50 -20.29 -5.89
N PHE A 123 -9.73 -19.21 -5.87
CA PHE A 123 -8.60 -18.96 -6.75
C PHE A 123 -7.41 -18.43 -5.96
N VAL A 124 -6.28 -19.12 -6.06
CA VAL A 124 -5.07 -18.78 -5.32
C VAL A 124 -4.25 -17.78 -6.13
N VAL A 125 -4.06 -16.59 -5.56
CA VAL A 125 -3.17 -15.57 -6.12
C VAL A 125 -1.78 -15.77 -5.52
N LYS A 126 -0.81 -16.07 -6.38
CA LYS A 126 0.60 -16.19 -6.01
C LYS A 126 1.41 -15.00 -6.54
N SER A 127 2.46 -14.65 -5.81
CA SER A 127 3.47 -13.72 -6.30
C SER A 127 4.27 -14.30 -7.46
N THR A 128 5.08 -13.46 -8.10
CA THR A 128 6.10 -13.86 -9.08
C THR A 128 7.11 -14.83 -8.49
N SER A 129 7.32 -14.80 -7.17
CA SER A 129 8.16 -15.75 -6.44
C SER A 129 7.42 -17.01 -5.96
N GLN A 130 6.19 -17.25 -6.45
CA GLN A 130 5.32 -18.38 -6.09
C GLN A 130 4.85 -18.41 -4.63
N GLU A 131 5.03 -17.32 -3.86
CA GLU A 131 4.49 -17.18 -2.51
C GLU A 131 2.98 -16.93 -2.61
N VAL A 132 2.17 -17.64 -1.81
CA VAL A 132 0.72 -17.41 -1.77
C VAL A 132 0.46 -16.05 -1.11
N LEU A 133 -0.14 -15.13 -1.86
CA LEU A 133 -0.49 -13.80 -1.36
C LEU A 133 -1.86 -13.81 -0.70
N MET A 134 -2.84 -14.36 -1.42
CA MET A 134 -4.24 -14.39 -1.02
C MET A 134 -5.02 -15.45 -1.78
N THR A 135 -6.21 -15.76 -1.29
CA THR A 135 -7.22 -16.55 -1.98
C THR A 135 -8.42 -15.67 -2.28
N LEU A 136 -8.87 -15.67 -3.54
CA LEU A 136 -10.12 -15.08 -3.98
C LEU A 136 -11.21 -16.14 -3.92
N ASN A 137 -12.38 -15.81 -3.41
CA ASN A 137 -13.53 -16.71 -3.41
C ASN A 137 -14.66 -16.08 -4.23
N LEU A 138 -15.01 -16.70 -5.35
CA LEU A 138 -16.16 -16.30 -6.16
C LEU A 138 -17.38 -17.08 -5.72
N PHE A 139 -18.50 -16.40 -5.51
CA PHE A 139 -19.78 -17.05 -5.19
C PHE A 139 -20.96 -16.19 -5.64
N LEU A 140 -22.10 -16.83 -5.86
CA LEU A 140 -23.37 -16.16 -6.13
C LEU A 140 -24.08 -15.86 -4.81
N CYS A 141 -24.61 -14.65 -4.68
CA CYS A 141 -25.48 -14.27 -3.57
C CYS A 141 -26.73 -13.62 -4.13
N GLN A 142 -27.88 -13.94 -3.53
CA GLN A 142 -29.14 -13.30 -3.83
C GLN A 142 -29.43 -12.27 -2.73
N LEU A 143 -29.56 -10.99 -3.08
CA LEU A 143 -30.10 -10.00 -2.13
C LEU A 143 -31.63 -10.06 -2.19
N GLN A 144 -32.29 -9.72 -1.09
CA GLN A 144 -33.75 -9.73 -1.03
C GLN A 144 -34.33 -8.87 -2.16
N HIS A 145 -35.13 -9.49 -3.03
CA HIS A 145 -35.78 -8.88 -4.19
C HIS A 145 -34.85 -8.38 -5.31
N SER A 146 -33.60 -8.88 -5.42
CA SER A 146 -32.70 -8.54 -6.53
C SER A 146 -32.33 -9.75 -7.40
N ASP A 147 -31.78 -9.44 -8.57
CA ASP A 147 -31.03 -10.38 -9.40
C ASP A 147 -29.85 -11.00 -8.63
N GLU A 148 -29.40 -12.18 -9.07
CA GLU A 148 -28.21 -12.83 -8.54
C GLU A 148 -26.96 -11.98 -8.77
N ILE A 149 -26.17 -11.77 -7.72
CA ILE A 149 -24.95 -10.97 -7.78
C ILE A 149 -23.74 -11.88 -7.58
N ILE A 150 -22.74 -11.68 -8.43
CA ILE A 150 -21.43 -12.32 -8.29
C ILE A 150 -20.61 -11.55 -7.26
N PHE A 151 -20.23 -12.22 -6.19
CA PHE A 151 -19.31 -11.69 -5.18
C PHE A 151 -17.92 -12.30 -5.35
N ILE A 152 -16.91 -11.48 -5.08
CA ILE A 152 -15.52 -11.92 -4.93
C ILE A 152 -15.06 -11.48 -3.53
N ASP A 153 -14.88 -12.46 -2.66
CA ASP A 153 -14.29 -12.33 -1.33
C ASP A 153 -12.77 -12.46 -1.40
N PHE A 154 -12.06 -11.73 -0.54
CA PHE A 154 -10.62 -11.66 -0.47
C PHE A 154 -10.15 -12.19 0.88
N ASN A 155 -9.48 -13.34 0.88
CA ASN A 155 -8.81 -13.85 2.06
C ASN A 155 -7.28 -13.69 1.92
N CYS A 156 -6.72 -12.63 2.52
CA CYS A 156 -5.27 -12.41 2.48
C CYS A 156 -4.57 -13.28 3.52
N VAL A 157 -3.70 -14.17 3.02
CA VAL A 157 -2.93 -15.09 3.85
C VAL A 157 -1.57 -14.48 4.20
N ASN A 158 -1.03 -13.62 3.32
CA ASN A 158 0.29 -13.03 3.51
C ASN A 158 0.24 -11.75 4.36
N LYS A 159 0.75 -11.82 5.60
CA LYS A 159 0.82 -10.69 6.54
C LYS A 159 1.74 -9.54 6.09
N LYS A 160 2.64 -9.80 5.12
CA LYS A 160 3.50 -8.77 4.52
C LYS A 160 2.71 -7.90 3.53
N LEU A 161 1.57 -8.36 3.03
CA LEU A 161 0.70 -7.58 2.16
C LEU A 161 0.02 -6.48 2.98
N LYS A 162 0.53 -5.25 2.91
CA LYS A 162 -0.05 -4.09 3.62
C LYS A 162 -1.09 -3.36 2.78
N TYR A 163 -0.98 -3.41 1.46
CA TYR A 163 -1.85 -2.71 0.53
C TYR A 163 -1.99 -3.50 -0.78
N PHE A 164 -3.19 -3.50 -1.35
CA PHE A 164 -3.39 -3.95 -2.72
C PHE A 164 -4.51 -3.17 -3.43
N LEU A 165 -4.35 -3.04 -4.74
CA LEU A 165 -5.34 -2.52 -5.68
C LEU A 165 -5.81 -3.68 -6.53
N PHE A 166 -7.11 -3.95 -6.52
CA PHE A 166 -7.74 -5.00 -7.29
C PHE A 166 -8.63 -4.40 -8.38
N LYS A 167 -8.52 -4.91 -9.60
CA LYS A 167 -9.37 -4.54 -10.74
C LYS A 167 -9.97 -5.81 -11.33
N VAL A 168 -11.27 -5.80 -11.53
CA VAL A 168 -12.04 -6.92 -12.09
C VAL A 168 -12.56 -6.51 -13.46
N PHE A 169 -12.36 -7.40 -14.41
CA PHE A 169 -12.89 -7.32 -15.75
C PHE A 169 -13.62 -8.62 -16.07
N LEU A 170 -14.76 -8.51 -16.73
CA LEU A 170 -15.38 -9.65 -17.42
C LEU A 170 -14.80 -9.71 -18.83
N ILE A 171 -14.43 -10.92 -19.26
CA ILE A 171 -13.95 -11.15 -20.62
C ILE A 171 -15.12 -11.72 -21.42
N ASN A 172 -15.52 -11.03 -22.48
CA ASN A 172 -16.58 -11.50 -23.36
C ASN A 172 -16.07 -12.54 -24.38
N ASN A 173 -16.95 -13.09 -25.20
CA ASN A 173 -16.60 -14.04 -26.26
C ASN A 173 -15.72 -13.48 -27.39
N ARG A 174 -15.53 -12.15 -27.45
CA ARG A 174 -14.63 -11.45 -28.37
C ARG A 174 -13.27 -11.13 -27.74
N ALA A 175 -13.02 -11.61 -26.52
CA ALA A 175 -11.85 -11.30 -25.70
C ALA A 175 -11.73 -9.82 -25.30
N ASP A 176 -12.83 -9.06 -25.35
CA ASP A 176 -12.85 -7.69 -24.84
C ASP A 176 -12.97 -7.69 -23.32
N ASN A 177 -12.23 -6.79 -22.67
CA ASN A 177 -12.28 -6.57 -21.23
C ASN A 177 -13.37 -5.55 -20.88
N ILE A 178 -14.46 -6.01 -20.29
CA ILE A 178 -15.53 -5.17 -19.75
C ILE A 178 -15.18 -4.86 -18.29
N GLY A 179 -14.92 -3.58 -17.97
CA GLY A 179 -14.60 -3.16 -16.61
C GLY A 179 -15.79 -3.33 -15.65
N CYS A 180 -15.60 -4.09 -14.57
CA CYS A 180 -16.67 -4.39 -13.62
C CYS A 180 -16.47 -3.69 -12.28
N ASN A 181 -15.26 -3.75 -11.72
CA ASN A 181 -15.00 -3.18 -10.40
C ASN A 181 -13.52 -2.81 -10.22
N GLN A 182 -13.27 -1.84 -9.34
CA GLN A 182 -11.94 -1.48 -8.87
C GLN A 182 -12.01 -1.16 -7.38
N ARG A 183 -11.20 -1.85 -6.57
CA ARG A 183 -11.14 -1.69 -5.11
C ARG A 183 -9.70 -1.49 -4.65
N GLU A 184 -9.52 -0.60 -3.68
CA GLU A 184 -8.25 -0.37 -2.98
C GLU A 184 -8.42 -0.73 -1.51
N ILE A 185 -7.54 -1.58 -0.98
CA ILE A 185 -7.65 -2.12 0.39
C ILE A 185 -6.31 -1.93 1.13
N TRP A 186 -6.40 -1.47 2.39
CA TRP A 186 -5.28 -1.27 3.32
C TRP A 186 -5.45 -2.18 4.53
N TYR A 187 -4.44 -3.00 4.87
CA TYR A 187 -4.50 -3.89 6.03
C TYR A 187 -4.07 -3.24 7.36
N GLU A 188 -3.60 -1.99 7.33
CA GLU A 188 -3.16 -1.26 8.54
C GLU A 188 -4.31 -0.87 9.51
N ALA A 189 -5.57 -1.12 9.14
CA ALA A 189 -6.75 -0.71 9.92
C ALA A 189 -7.27 -1.74 10.94
N TYR A 190 -6.82 -3.00 10.91
CA TYR A 190 -7.40 -4.08 11.73
C TYR A 190 -6.54 -4.57 12.90
N GLU A 191 -5.26 -4.21 12.96
CA GLU A 191 -4.38 -4.62 14.08
C GLU A 191 -4.48 -3.69 15.32
N LYS A 192 -5.39 -2.71 15.33
CA LYS A 192 -5.61 -1.79 16.48
C LYS A 192 -6.94 -1.97 17.23
N LYS A 193 -7.56 -3.16 17.16
CA LYS A 193 -8.67 -3.54 18.06
C LYS A 193 -8.53 -4.98 18.56
N ARG A 194 -7.36 -5.33 19.08
CA ARG A 194 -7.21 -6.33 20.15
C ARG A 194 -6.04 -5.84 20.97
N ASP A 195 -6.35 -5.13 22.04
CA ASP A 195 -5.69 -5.25 23.35
C ASP A 195 -6.19 -4.11 24.25
N VAL A 196 -6.91 -4.55 25.30
CA VAL A 196 -7.43 -3.87 26.51
C VAL A 196 -8.61 -2.93 26.33
#